data_AF-A0AAJ5YYL2-F1
#
_entry.id   AF-A0AAJ5YYL2-F1
#
_cell.length_a   1.000
_cell.length_b   1.000
_cell.length_c   1.000
_cell.angle_alpha   90.00
_cell.angle_beta   90.00
_cell.angle_gamma   90.00
#
_symmetry.space_group_name_H-M   'P 1'
#
loop_
_entity.id
_entity.type
_entity.pdbx_description
1 polymer ?
#
loop_
_entity_poly.entity_id
_entity_poly.type
_entity_poly.pdbx_seq_one_letter_code
_entity_poly.pdbx_strand_id
1 'polypeptide(L)'
;MQDGAAPATMPIRLRTSIPGCSIPYVPYMVPVTWRRSQLSTLVNKVLATAQDDREAYTSVPFDFIVDGTLLRCSLEEYLAQQGHSAETTLELEYIKSTMPPAYKDAARQDDWVASVDAGRPGTILTASYDGIVRVYEAEALQKEPYAYTPAYASSVSLTTAKWLGTDAVVTGSMSGTVAVWRVPGQESKTVPVLQAAELEHHTSPVSSVDVAPTASADRVAVLSAGWDGSIALWDVPSDARFAASSDGSKKRRKHAQGAEVVDTGAAAPVPPAPTMVLQHVAPSLGATAARALSTAPTPGPNARTLAALADGDRRIWSAAWDGSVKSWDVASGGLLQGQKQTDKVPLCLDPLLAHAELVCGHMDHSLAMYDFRDAVSNAAVAMSGAHAAPVSAVRVHPTQEHLFASGAYDGRIKVWDVRSPRQALFAVSDPIAASGDGGASRKVLGLDWTPRGDALVAGGQDCRVCLYQGT
;
A
#
# COMPACT_ATOMS: atom_id res chain seq x y z
N MET A 1 -31.58 32.12 -42.07
CA MET A 1 -30.14 32.37 -42.28
C MET A 1 -29.55 32.51 -40.89
N GLN A 2 -28.94 31.43 -40.37
CA GLN A 2 -28.16 31.47 -39.13
C GLN A 2 -26.73 31.81 -39.55
N ASP A 3 -26.18 32.90 -39.02
CA ASP A 3 -24.77 33.27 -39.20
C ASP A 3 -23.87 32.16 -38.64
N GLY A 4 -23.26 31.40 -39.55
CA GLY A 4 -22.24 30.40 -39.25
C GLY A 4 -20.91 31.09 -38.99
N ALA A 5 -20.73 31.68 -37.81
CA ALA A 5 -19.41 32.07 -37.35
C ALA A 5 -18.51 30.82 -37.32
N ALA A 6 -17.36 30.86 -38.00
CA ALA A 6 -16.40 29.76 -37.97
C ALA A 6 -16.03 29.45 -36.51
N PRO A 7 -16.02 28.17 -36.09
CA PRO A 7 -15.71 27.82 -34.71
C PRO A 7 -14.32 28.33 -34.37
N ALA A 8 -14.18 29.06 -33.27
CA ALA A 8 -12.88 29.56 -32.82
C ALA A 8 -11.89 28.40 -32.70
N THR A 9 -10.74 28.52 -33.38
CA THR A 9 -9.70 27.50 -33.38
C THR A 9 -8.46 28.02 -32.70
N MET A 10 -7.70 27.13 -32.07
CA MET A 10 -6.42 27.45 -31.46
C MET A 10 -5.33 26.45 -31.88
N PRO A 11 -4.06 26.88 -31.92
CA PRO A 11 -2.94 25.97 -32.13
C PRO A 11 -2.63 25.17 -30.86
N ILE A 12 -2.49 23.86 -31.01
CA ILE A 12 -2.01 22.96 -29.96
C ILE A 12 -0.77 22.19 -30.39
N ARG A 13 0.09 21.84 -29.45
CA ARG A 13 1.21 20.90 -29.65
C ARG A 13 0.99 19.68 -28.77
N LEU A 14 1.16 18.51 -29.37
CA LEU A 14 0.91 17.23 -28.71
C LEU A 14 2.25 16.52 -28.49
N ARG A 15 2.56 16.23 -27.22
CA ARG A 15 3.74 15.44 -26.84
C ARG A 15 3.29 14.20 -26.06
N THR A 16 4.12 13.17 -26.05
CA THR A 16 3.89 11.99 -25.21
C THR A 16 5.20 11.40 -24.74
N SER A 17 5.17 10.82 -23.55
CA SER A 17 6.21 9.98 -22.99
C SER A 17 6.01 8.49 -23.33
N ILE A 18 4.92 8.12 -24.01
CA ILE A 18 4.57 6.73 -24.30
C ILE A 18 5.36 6.21 -25.51
N PRO A 19 6.16 5.13 -25.37
CA PRO A 19 6.84 4.50 -26.49
C PRO A 19 5.84 3.97 -27.53
N GLY A 20 6.09 4.22 -28.81
CA GLY A 20 5.28 3.71 -29.93
C GLY A 20 3.97 4.45 -30.20
N CYS A 21 3.61 5.45 -29.38
CA CYS A 21 2.44 6.29 -29.59
C CYS A 21 2.79 7.73 -30.02
N SER A 22 4.02 8.01 -30.47
CA SER A 22 4.46 9.36 -30.83
C SER A 22 3.90 9.81 -32.18
N ILE A 23 3.36 11.02 -32.22
CA ILE A 23 2.92 11.71 -33.46
C ILE A 23 3.86 12.88 -33.80
N PRO A 24 3.86 13.38 -35.05
CA PRO A 24 4.70 14.52 -35.44
C PRO A 24 4.49 15.73 -34.53
N TYR A 25 5.60 16.29 -34.03
CA TYR A 25 5.59 17.46 -33.14
C TYR A 25 5.43 18.76 -33.94
N VAL A 26 4.20 19.00 -34.40
CA VAL A 26 3.81 20.20 -35.17
C VAL A 26 2.58 20.85 -34.55
N PRO A 27 2.33 22.15 -34.79
CA PRO A 27 1.09 22.79 -34.35
C PRO A 27 -0.12 22.20 -35.10
N TYR A 28 -1.10 21.70 -34.36
CA TYR A 28 -2.39 21.26 -34.89
C TYR A 28 -3.45 22.33 -34.56
N MET A 29 -4.23 22.75 -35.56
CA MET A 29 -5.33 23.69 -35.35
C MET A 29 -6.58 22.91 -34.94
N VAL A 30 -7.10 23.18 -33.75
CA VAL A 30 -8.28 22.50 -33.20
C VAL A 30 -9.31 23.51 -32.70
N PRO A 31 -10.63 23.23 -32.83
CA PRO A 31 -11.67 24.02 -32.20
C PRO A 31 -11.50 24.10 -30.68
N VAL A 32 -11.69 25.28 -30.08
CA VAL A 32 -11.59 25.50 -28.62
C VAL A 32 -12.67 24.75 -27.83
N THR A 33 -13.76 24.37 -28.50
CA THR A 33 -14.84 23.55 -27.92
C THR A 33 -14.43 22.10 -27.71
N TRP A 34 -13.26 21.68 -28.22
CA TRP A 34 -12.83 20.30 -28.12
C TRP A 34 -12.56 19.88 -26.68
N ARG A 35 -13.02 18.67 -26.37
CA ARG A 35 -12.78 17.96 -25.09
C ARG A 35 -11.88 16.75 -25.33
N ARG A 36 -11.52 16.07 -24.24
CA ARG A 36 -10.70 14.84 -24.23
C ARG A 36 -11.04 13.86 -25.36
N SER A 37 -12.31 13.52 -25.57
CA SER A 37 -12.71 12.48 -26.54
C SER A 37 -12.35 12.84 -27.99
N GLN A 38 -12.54 14.11 -28.37
CA GLN A 38 -12.21 14.60 -29.71
C GLN A 38 -10.70 14.68 -29.91
N LEU A 39 -9.96 15.15 -28.90
CA LEU A 39 -8.50 15.16 -28.91
C LEU A 39 -7.93 13.73 -29.01
N SER A 40 -8.49 12.77 -28.27
CA SER A 40 -8.11 11.36 -28.36
C SER A 40 -8.41 10.77 -29.74
N THR A 41 -9.53 11.17 -30.36
CA THR A 41 -9.86 10.77 -31.74
C THR A 41 -8.85 11.33 -32.74
N LEU A 42 -8.38 12.57 -32.57
CA LEU A 42 -7.33 13.16 -33.39
C LEU A 42 -6.03 12.34 -33.30
N VAL A 43 -5.56 12.06 -32.09
CA VAL A 43 -4.33 11.28 -31.86
C VAL A 43 -4.43 9.90 -32.52
N ASN A 44 -5.54 9.19 -32.32
CA ASN A 44 -5.75 7.87 -32.92
C ASN A 44 -5.77 7.90 -34.46
N LYS A 45 -6.35 8.94 -35.07
CA LYS A 45 -6.35 9.10 -36.54
C LYS A 45 -4.95 9.33 -37.10
N VAL A 46 -4.14 10.14 -36.41
CA VAL A 46 -2.76 10.42 -36.82
C VAL A 46 -1.90 9.16 -36.65
N LEU A 47 -2.05 8.43 -35.54
CA LEU A 47 -1.35 7.17 -35.29
C LEU A 47 -1.71 6.08 -36.32
N ALA A 48 -3.00 5.91 -36.62
CA ALA A 48 -3.46 4.97 -37.64
C ALA A 48 -2.93 5.31 -39.05
N THR A 49 -2.64 6.58 -39.33
CA THR A 49 -2.04 7.01 -40.61
C THR A 49 -0.54 6.76 -40.63
N ALA A 50 0.15 6.87 -39.49
CA ALA A 50 1.59 6.65 -39.39
C ALA A 50 2.02 5.16 -39.45
N GLN A 51 1.11 4.23 -39.13
CA GLN A 51 1.39 2.79 -39.11
C GLN A 51 1.09 2.06 -40.44
N ASP A 52 0.73 2.77 -41.51
CA ASP A 52 0.36 2.26 -42.85
C ASP A 52 -0.76 1.19 -42.92
N ASP A 53 -1.24 0.67 -41.78
CA ASP A 53 -2.34 -0.30 -41.67
C ASP A 53 -3.52 0.29 -40.87
N ARG A 54 -4.38 1.06 -41.56
CA ARG A 54 -5.59 1.66 -40.96
C ARG A 54 -6.60 0.65 -40.40
N GLU A 55 -6.57 -0.60 -40.87
CA GLU A 55 -7.52 -1.64 -40.45
C GLU A 55 -7.03 -2.45 -39.23
N ALA A 56 -5.73 -2.43 -38.92
CA ALA A 56 -5.16 -3.18 -37.80
C ALA A 56 -4.97 -2.35 -36.52
N TYR A 57 -5.03 -1.01 -36.61
CA TYR A 57 -4.82 -0.15 -35.45
C TYR A 57 -6.01 -0.16 -34.49
N THR A 58 -5.80 -0.71 -33.30
CA THR A 58 -6.80 -0.67 -32.22
C THR A 58 -6.78 0.70 -31.55
N SER A 59 -7.92 1.40 -31.56
CA SER A 59 -8.03 2.74 -30.96
C SER A 59 -7.79 2.68 -29.45
N VAL A 60 -6.91 3.55 -28.95
CA VAL A 60 -6.58 3.65 -27.52
C VAL A 60 -7.16 4.95 -26.96
N PRO A 61 -7.93 4.92 -25.85
CA PRO A 61 -8.38 6.15 -25.21
C PRO A 61 -7.19 6.88 -24.57
N PHE A 62 -7.12 8.20 -24.80
CA PHE A 62 -6.08 9.07 -24.24
C PHE A 62 -6.68 10.15 -23.34
N ASP A 63 -5.95 10.47 -22.27
CA ASP A 63 -6.12 11.66 -21.44
C ASP A 63 -5.04 12.68 -21.76
N PHE A 64 -5.28 13.95 -21.41
CA PHE A 64 -4.40 15.06 -21.75
C PHE A 64 -4.04 15.83 -20.49
N ILE A 65 -2.76 16.16 -20.33
CA ILE A 65 -2.22 16.95 -19.24
C ILE A 65 -1.74 18.28 -19.80
N VAL A 66 -2.16 19.38 -19.16
CA VAL A 66 -1.76 20.76 -19.46
C VAL A 66 -1.23 21.37 -18.17
N ASP A 67 0.02 21.87 -18.19
CA ASP A 67 0.70 22.47 -17.03
C ASP A 67 0.68 21.61 -15.75
N GLY A 68 0.79 20.28 -15.92
CA GLY A 68 0.74 19.30 -14.81
C GLY A 68 -0.67 19.01 -14.29
N THR A 69 -1.72 19.51 -14.94
CA THR A 69 -3.13 19.26 -14.60
C THR A 69 -3.84 18.48 -15.70
N LEU A 70 -4.61 17.46 -15.32
CA LEU A 70 -5.40 16.70 -16.28
C LEU A 70 -6.55 17.56 -16.83
N LEU A 71 -6.72 17.60 -18.15
CA LEU A 71 -7.78 18.33 -18.83
C LEU A 71 -9.13 17.61 -18.62
N ARG A 72 -9.99 18.18 -17.76
CA ARG A 72 -11.35 17.67 -17.46
C ARG A 72 -12.47 18.41 -18.19
N CYS A 73 -12.16 19.54 -18.80
CA CYS A 73 -13.09 20.48 -19.43
C CYS A 73 -12.80 20.65 -20.93
N SER A 74 -13.52 21.54 -21.62
CA SER A 74 -13.10 21.97 -22.97
C SER A 74 -11.86 22.87 -22.91
N LEU A 75 -11.15 23.02 -24.03
CA LEU A 75 -10.00 23.93 -24.11
C LEU A 75 -10.41 25.39 -23.81
N GLU A 76 -11.59 25.81 -24.25
CA GLU A 76 -12.18 27.12 -23.94
C GLU A 76 -12.38 27.33 -22.43
N GLU A 77 -13.01 26.36 -21.76
CA GLU A 77 -13.23 26.40 -20.31
C GLU A 77 -11.89 26.42 -19.55
N TYR A 78 -10.88 25.67 -20.01
CA TYR A 78 -9.54 25.68 -19.43
C TYR A 78 -8.85 27.04 -19.58
N LEU A 79 -8.86 27.62 -20.79
CA LEU A 79 -8.28 28.93 -21.07
C LEU A 79 -8.93 30.02 -20.21
N ALA A 80 -10.26 29.99 -20.08
CA ALA A 80 -10.99 30.92 -19.22
C ALA A 80 -10.59 30.80 -17.75
N GLN A 81 -10.36 29.58 -17.24
CA GLN A 81 -9.93 29.36 -15.85
C GLN A 81 -8.50 29.85 -15.59
N GLN A 82 -7.60 29.69 -16.57
CA GLN A 82 -6.20 30.13 -16.44
C GLN A 82 -5.98 31.59 -16.85
N GLY A 83 -7.00 32.28 -17.36
CA GLY A 83 -6.88 33.66 -17.84
C GLY A 83 -6.04 33.79 -19.11
N HIS A 84 -5.96 32.74 -19.93
CA HIS A 84 -5.19 32.73 -21.17
C HIS A 84 -6.07 33.09 -22.38
N SER A 85 -5.48 33.82 -23.34
CA SER A 85 -6.06 34.10 -24.64
C SER A 85 -6.05 32.86 -25.55
N ALA A 86 -7.04 32.74 -26.44
CA ALA A 86 -7.12 31.68 -27.46
C ALA A 86 -5.98 31.73 -28.51
N GLU A 87 -5.16 32.79 -28.52
CA GLU A 87 -4.00 32.92 -29.41
C GLU A 87 -2.75 32.18 -28.89
N THR A 88 -2.73 31.80 -27.61
CA THR A 88 -1.60 31.09 -27.02
C THR A 88 -1.57 29.63 -27.50
N THR A 89 -0.40 29.17 -27.96
CA THR A 89 -0.22 27.74 -28.29
C THR A 89 -0.15 26.93 -27.00
N LEU A 90 -1.08 25.99 -26.81
CA LEU A 90 -1.04 25.07 -25.67
C LEU A 90 -0.20 23.85 -25.99
N GLU A 91 0.68 23.46 -25.05
CA GLU A 91 1.37 22.19 -25.09
C GLU A 91 0.60 21.18 -24.23
N LEU A 92 0.10 20.11 -24.85
CA LEU A 92 -0.60 19.04 -24.15
C LEU A 92 0.24 17.77 -24.22
N GLU A 93 0.43 17.16 -23.06
CA GLU A 93 0.97 15.82 -22.96
C GLU A 93 -0.16 14.80 -22.93
N TYR A 94 -0.19 13.86 -23.88
CA TYR A 94 -1.21 12.81 -23.88
C TYR A 94 -0.69 11.50 -23.31
N ILE A 95 -1.54 10.87 -22.52
CA ILE A 95 -1.27 9.64 -21.76
C ILE A 95 -2.40 8.62 -21.98
N LYS A 96 -2.13 7.33 -21.81
CA LYS A 96 -3.17 6.30 -21.91
C LYS A 96 -4.18 6.50 -20.79
N SER A 97 -5.44 6.44 -21.15
CA SER A 97 -6.51 6.58 -20.18
C SER A 97 -6.63 5.35 -19.31
N THR A 98 -6.71 5.58 -18.01
CA THR A 98 -7.03 4.58 -17.02
C THR A 98 -8.54 4.55 -16.81
N MET A 99 -9.11 3.35 -16.70
CA MET A 99 -10.54 3.20 -16.41
C MET A 99 -10.75 3.28 -14.89
N PRO A 100 -11.83 3.92 -14.42
CA PRO A 100 -12.13 3.94 -12.99
C PRO A 100 -12.43 2.52 -12.51
N PRO A 101 -11.82 2.07 -11.40
CA PRO A 101 -12.18 0.78 -10.82
C PRO A 101 -13.62 0.85 -10.28
N ALA A 102 -14.46 -0.08 -10.69
CA ALA A 102 -15.85 -0.18 -10.29
C ALA A 102 -16.01 -1.21 -9.18
N TYR A 103 -16.97 -1.00 -8.28
CA TYR A 103 -17.34 -1.99 -7.28
C TYR A 103 -17.73 -3.31 -7.95
N LYS A 104 -17.11 -4.40 -7.50
CA LYS A 104 -17.38 -5.75 -8.01
C LYS A 104 -18.05 -6.63 -6.95
N ASP A 105 -17.43 -6.75 -5.77
CA ASP A 105 -17.89 -7.69 -4.75
C ASP A 105 -17.48 -7.26 -3.34
N ALA A 106 -18.11 -7.81 -2.31
CA ALA A 106 -17.72 -7.60 -0.92
C ALA A 106 -18.11 -8.78 -0.01
N ALA A 107 -17.29 -9.05 0.99
CA ALA A 107 -17.57 -10.04 2.05
C ALA A 107 -17.61 -9.37 3.42
N ARG A 108 -18.52 -9.84 4.28
CA ARG A 108 -18.65 -9.38 5.66
C ARG A 108 -17.82 -10.27 6.59
N GLN A 109 -17.21 -9.64 7.59
CA GLN A 109 -16.50 -10.23 8.72
C GLN A 109 -17.20 -9.90 10.03
N ASP A 110 -16.81 -10.58 11.10
CA ASP A 110 -17.41 -10.40 12.43
C ASP A 110 -16.90 -9.14 13.14
N ASP A 111 -15.67 -8.71 12.83
CA ASP A 111 -15.04 -7.52 13.38
C ASP A 111 -14.26 -6.74 12.29
N TRP A 112 -13.62 -5.64 12.68
CA TRP A 112 -12.94 -4.72 11.78
C TRP A 112 -11.82 -5.42 11.01
N VAL A 113 -11.70 -5.10 9.72
CA VAL A 113 -10.60 -5.59 8.90
C VAL A 113 -9.43 -4.64 9.08
N ALA A 114 -8.39 -5.08 9.80
CA ALA A 114 -7.22 -4.27 10.14
C ALA A 114 -6.29 -4.05 8.94
N SER A 115 -6.09 -5.10 8.15
CA SER A 115 -5.23 -5.07 6.96
C SER A 115 -5.71 -6.05 5.91
N VAL A 116 -5.35 -5.78 4.66
CA VAL A 116 -5.59 -6.64 3.51
C VAL A 116 -4.28 -6.84 2.75
N ASP A 117 -4.08 -8.02 2.20
CA ASP A 117 -2.95 -8.35 1.35
C ASP A 117 -3.44 -9.15 0.14
N ALA A 118 -3.31 -8.52 -1.02
CA ALA A 118 -3.70 -9.06 -2.33
C ALA A 118 -2.46 -9.34 -3.20
N GLY A 119 -1.26 -9.29 -2.63
CA GLY A 119 0.00 -9.56 -3.33
C GLY A 119 0.15 -10.99 -3.89
N ARG A 120 -0.70 -11.94 -3.48
CA ARG A 120 -0.70 -13.32 -4.00
C ARG A 120 -1.78 -13.51 -5.08
N PRO A 121 -1.42 -13.94 -6.30
CA PRO A 121 -2.39 -14.13 -7.39
C PRO A 121 -3.55 -15.06 -7.00
N GLY A 122 -4.78 -14.61 -7.26
CA GLY A 122 -5.99 -15.40 -7.06
C GLY A 122 -6.49 -15.50 -5.62
N THR A 123 -5.79 -14.92 -4.64
CA THR A 123 -6.19 -14.97 -3.22
C THR A 123 -6.11 -13.60 -2.57
N ILE A 124 -6.99 -13.35 -1.60
CA ILE A 124 -6.97 -12.16 -0.75
C ILE A 124 -6.82 -12.61 0.69
N LEU A 125 -5.81 -12.09 1.38
CA LEU A 125 -5.58 -12.31 2.81
C LEU A 125 -6.11 -11.11 3.58
N THR A 126 -6.76 -11.35 4.70
CA THR A 126 -7.19 -10.28 5.61
C THR A 126 -6.84 -10.62 7.04
N ALA A 127 -6.38 -9.63 7.80
CA ALA A 127 -6.25 -9.71 9.26
C ALA A 127 -7.38 -8.92 9.91
N SER A 128 -8.03 -9.51 10.92
CA SER A 128 -9.15 -8.88 11.62
C SER A 128 -8.87 -8.68 13.11
N TYR A 129 -9.57 -7.70 13.69
CA TYR A 129 -9.48 -7.38 15.12
C TYR A 129 -10.02 -8.50 16.02
N ASP A 130 -10.74 -9.48 15.46
CA ASP A 130 -11.18 -10.69 16.16
C ASP A 130 -10.07 -11.72 16.42
N GLY A 131 -8.85 -11.48 15.92
CA GLY A 131 -7.72 -12.40 16.07
C GLY A 131 -7.59 -13.45 14.96
N ILE A 132 -8.44 -13.37 13.93
CA ILE A 132 -8.54 -14.37 12.86
C ILE A 132 -7.96 -13.80 11.56
N VAL A 133 -7.17 -14.64 10.89
CA VAL A 133 -6.73 -14.42 9.52
C VAL A 133 -7.66 -15.17 8.57
N ARG A 134 -8.18 -14.47 7.55
CA ARG A 134 -9.06 -15.07 6.55
C ARG A 134 -8.41 -15.03 5.16
N VAL A 135 -8.59 -16.10 4.40
CA VAL A 135 -8.14 -16.23 3.01
C VAL A 135 -9.33 -16.43 2.10
N TYR A 136 -9.53 -15.49 1.19
CA TYR A 136 -10.59 -15.48 0.19
C TYR A 136 -10.04 -15.84 -1.19
N GLU A 137 -10.89 -16.40 -2.05
CA GLU A 137 -10.64 -16.46 -3.49
C GLU A 137 -10.93 -15.08 -4.10
N ALA A 138 -9.95 -14.50 -4.81
CA ALA A 138 -10.03 -13.13 -5.30
C ALA A 138 -11.16 -12.90 -6.32
N GLU A 139 -11.58 -13.94 -7.03
CA GLU A 139 -12.66 -13.85 -8.02
C GLU A 139 -14.06 -14.01 -7.41
N ALA A 140 -14.18 -14.43 -6.15
CA ALA A 140 -15.45 -14.78 -5.53
C ALA A 140 -15.44 -14.53 -4.01
N LEU A 141 -15.51 -13.25 -3.60
CA LEU A 141 -15.53 -12.88 -2.18
C LEU A 141 -16.78 -13.41 -1.46
N GLN A 142 -17.88 -13.66 -2.19
CA GLN A 142 -19.09 -14.27 -1.61
C GLN A 142 -18.91 -15.72 -1.13
N LYS A 143 -17.88 -16.45 -1.59
CA LYS A 143 -17.61 -17.79 -1.06
C LYS A 143 -17.09 -17.67 0.37
N GLU A 144 -17.45 -18.63 1.21
CA GLU A 144 -16.92 -18.66 2.57
C GLU A 144 -15.39 -18.74 2.56
N PRO A 145 -14.69 -17.84 3.27
CA PRO A 145 -13.25 -17.86 3.34
C PRO A 145 -12.75 -19.00 4.23
N TYR A 146 -11.49 -19.36 4.05
CA TYR A 146 -10.78 -20.16 5.04
C TYR A 146 -10.33 -19.26 6.19
N ALA A 147 -10.64 -19.65 7.42
CA ALA A 147 -10.34 -18.88 8.62
C ALA A 147 -9.30 -19.61 9.49
N TYR A 148 -8.29 -18.86 9.93
CA TYR A 148 -7.15 -19.39 10.67
C TYR A 148 -6.94 -18.56 11.94
N THR A 149 -6.83 -19.24 13.07
CA THR A 149 -6.56 -18.61 14.36
C THR A 149 -5.16 -19.01 14.81
N PRO A 150 -4.18 -18.08 14.79
CA PRO A 150 -2.86 -18.33 15.36
C PRO A 150 -2.96 -18.68 16.84
N ALA A 151 -2.13 -19.59 17.34
CA ALA A 151 -2.16 -20.02 18.74
C ALA A 151 -2.07 -18.86 19.74
N TYR A 152 -1.27 -17.83 19.44
CA TYR A 152 -1.09 -16.66 20.30
C TYR A 152 -2.24 -15.64 20.22
N ALA A 153 -3.09 -15.72 19.18
CA ALA A 153 -4.09 -14.71 18.86
C ALA A 153 -5.50 -15.01 19.40
N SER A 154 -5.68 -16.08 20.20
CA SER A 154 -7.00 -16.48 20.72
C SER A 154 -7.69 -15.41 21.59
N SER A 155 -6.98 -14.37 22.00
CA SER A 155 -7.52 -13.23 22.74
C SER A 155 -6.84 -11.90 22.40
N VAL A 156 -6.21 -11.83 21.21
CA VAL A 156 -5.43 -10.66 20.79
C VAL A 156 -5.84 -10.24 19.39
N SER A 157 -6.16 -8.96 19.22
CA SER A 157 -6.47 -8.39 17.90
C SER A 157 -5.23 -8.36 17.01
N LEU A 158 -5.41 -8.79 15.76
CA LEU A 158 -4.38 -8.64 14.73
C LEU A 158 -4.41 -7.23 14.17
N THR A 159 -3.24 -6.64 13.96
CA THR A 159 -3.09 -5.31 13.37
C THR A 159 -2.71 -5.39 11.91
N THR A 160 -2.02 -6.45 11.50
CA THR A 160 -1.49 -6.57 10.14
C THR A 160 -1.21 -8.04 9.78
N ALA A 161 -1.37 -8.40 8.51
CA ALA A 161 -0.90 -9.66 7.95
C ALA A 161 -0.40 -9.51 6.52
N LYS A 162 0.62 -10.27 6.15
CA LYS A 162 1.20 -10.33 4.81
C LYS A 162 1.54 -11.76 4.42
N TRP A 163 1.40 -12.10 3.14
CA TRP A 163 1.86 -13.37 2.58
C TRP A 163 3.38 -13.48 2.67
N LEU A 164 3.83 -14.65 3.10
CA LEU A 164 5.20 -15.11 3.05
C LEU A 164 5.26 -16.26 2.04
N GLY A 165 5.70 -15.97 0.81
CA GLY A 165 5.76 -16.98 -0.23
C GLY A 165 4.38 -17.55 -0.61
N THR A 166 4.28 -18.88 -0.73
CA THR A 166 3.10 -19.56 -1.30
C THR A 166 2.04 -19.95 -0.29
N ASP A 167 2.44 -20.34 0.92
CA ASP A 167 1.60 -21.03 1.90
C ASP A 167 1.96 -20.65 3.34
N ALA A 168 2.70 -19.56 3.52
CA ALA A 168 2.98 -19.00 4.82
C ALA A 168 2.55 -17.55 4.90
N VAL A 169 2.39 -17.06 6.12
CA VAL A 169 2.02 -15.68 6.40
C VAL A 169 2.79 -15.16 7.60
N VAL A 170 2.95 -13.84 7.62
CA VAL A 170 3.44 -13.09 8.77
C VAL A 170 2.28 -12.29 9.33
N THR A 171 2.12 -12.30 10.65
CA THR A 171 1.07 -11.57 11.35
C THR A 171 1.66 -10.70 12.45
N GLY A 172 1.16 -9.47 12.56
CA GLY A 172 1.45 -8.55 13.67
C GLY A 172 0.21 -8.33 14.53
N SER A 173 0.40 -8.03 15.81
CA SER A 173 -0.70 -7.93 16.77
C SER A 173 -0.63 -6.72 17.68
N MET A 174 -1.76 -6.43 18.34
CA MET A 174 -1.86 -5.41 19.38
C MET A 174 -1.01 -5.71 20.62
N SER A 175 -0.60 -6.96 20.81
CA SER A 175 0.25 -7.36 21.94
C SER A 175 1.74 -7.12 21.73
N GLY A 176 2.15 -6.74 20.51
CA GLY A 176 3.57 -6.66 20.12
C GLY A 176 4.13 -7.95 19.51
N THR A 177 3.39 -9.06 19.59
CA THR A 177 3.80 -10.32 18.93
C THR A 177 3.74 -10.20 17.42
N VAL A 178 4.87 -10.48 16.79
CA VAL A 178 5.00 -10.82 15.36
C VAL A 178 5.13 -12.33 15.28
N ALA A 179 4.41 -12.98 14.37
CA ALA A 179 4.50 -14.42 14.21
C ALA A 179 4.54 -14.82 12.74
N VAL A 180 5.26 -15.91 12.47
CA VAL A 180 5.36 -16.52 11.15
C VAL A 180 4.82 -17.94 11.24
N TRP A 181 3.89 -18.28 10.34
CA TRP A 181 3.24 -19.58 10.37
C TRP A 181 2.74 -19.98 8.98
N ARG A 182 2.54 -21.29 8.80
CA ARG A 182 2.02 -21.85 7.54
C ARG A 182 0.52 -21.92 7.59
N VAL A 183 -0.11 -21.53 6.49
CA VAL A 183 -1.53 -21.74 6.24
C VAL A 183 -1.75 -23.24 6.05
N PRO A 184 -2.42 -23.92 6.99
CA PRO A 184 -2.78 -25.32 6.82
C PRO A 184 -3.56 -25.49 5.51
N GLY A 185 -3.38 -26.61 4.82
CA GLY A 185 -4.12 -26.90 3.59
C GLY A 185 -5.64 -26.81 3.81
N GLN A 186 -6.39 -26.73 2.70
CA GLN A 186 -7.86 -26.53 2.67
C GLN A 186 -8.66 -27.75 3.18
N GLU A 187 -8.30 -28.32 4.33
CA GLU A 187 -8.93 -29.51 4.89
C GLU A 187 -10.12 -29.17 5.82
N SER A 188 -10.16 -27.96 6.40
CA SER A 188 -11.25 -27.48 7.26
C SER A 188 -11.46 -25.96 7.15
N LYS A 189 -12.68 -25.49 7.42
CA LYS A 189 -13.09 -24.08 7.31
C LYS A 189 -12.49 -23.18 8.40
N THR A 190 -12.30 -23.73 9.60
CA THR A 190 -11.59 -23.08 10.71
C THR A 190 -10.46 -24.00 11.15
N VAL A 191 -9.23 -23.47 11.19
CA VAL A 191 -8.06 -24.24 11.60
C VAL A 191 -7.25 -23.49 12.65
N PRO A 192 -7.12 -24.02 13.89
CA PRO A 192 -6.17 -23.48 14.85
C PRO A 192 -4.75 -23.79 14.39
N VAL A 193 -3.89 -22.77 14.36
CA VAL A 193 -2.50 -22.93 13.93
C VAL A 193 -1.63 -23.07 15.16
N LEU A 194 -1.31 -24.33 15.49
CA LEU A 194 -0.52 -24.70 16.67
C LEU A 194 0.98 -24.50 16.49
N GLN A 195 1.46 -24.41 15.25
CA GLN A 195 2.86 -24.16 14.91
C GLN A 195 3.00 -22.75 14.35
N ALA A 196 3.32 -21.79 15.22
CA ALA A 196 3.70 -20.44 14.87
C ALA A 196 5.05 -20.11 15.52
N ALA A 197 5.98 -19.57 14.75
CA ALA A 197 7.21 -19.03 15.29
C ALA A 197 7.00 -17.57 15.68
N GLU A 198 7.06 -17.29 16.97
CA GLU A 198 6.87 -15.94 17.52
C GLU A 198 8.19 -15.17 17.49
N LEU A 199 8.25 -14.13 16.68
CA LEU A 199 9.41 -13.24 16.55
C LEU A 199 9.34 -12.16 17.64
N GLU A 200 9.83 -12.53 18.83
CA GLU A 200 9.78 -11.65 20.01
C GLU A 200 10.77 -10.48 19.89
N HIS A 201 10.24 -9.26 19.81
CA HIS A 201 11.04 -8.03 19.90
C HIS A 201 10.21 -6.85 20.43
N HIS A 202 9.06 -6.57 19.81
CA HIS A 202 8.30 -5.37 20.10
C HIS A 202 7.65 -5.42 21.49
N THR A 203 7.69 -4.28 22.18
CA THR A 203 7.13 -4.12 23.53
C THR A 203 5.79 -3.37 23.53
N SER A 204 5.27 -3.08 22.36
CA SER A 204 4.08 -2.29 22.09
C SER A 204 3.44 -2.77 20.78
N PRO A 205 2.19 -2.37 20.47
CA PRO A 205 1.49 -2.83 19.27
C PRO A 205 2.34 -2.76 17.99
N VAL A 206 2.28 -3.82 17.18
CA VAL A 206 2.90 -3.85 15.85
C VAL A 206 2.03 -3.01 14.91
N SER A 207 2.59 -2.00 14.27
CA SER A 207 1.86 -1.10 13.38
C SER A 207 1.84 -1.59 11.93
N SER A 208 2.91 -2.21 11.48
CA SER A 208 3.05 -2.70 10.11
C SER A 208 4.05 -3.86 10.05
N VAL A 209 3.79 -4.78 9.12
CA VAL A 209 4.74 -5.80 8.68
C VAL A 209 4.92 -5.68 7.18
N ASP A 210 6.11 -6.01 6.71
CA ASP A 210 6.43 -6.10 5.29
C ASP A 210 7.32 -7.30 5.02
N VAL A 211 7.26 -7.77 3.78
CA VAL A 211 7.94 -8.98 3.34
C VAL A 211 8.71 -8.67 2.07
N ALA A 212 10.04 -8.76 2.15
CA ALA A 212 10.92 -8.52 1.00
C ALA A 212 11.69 -9.79 0.63
N PRO A 213 11.82 -10.10 -0.68
CA PRO A 213 12.66 -11.20 -1.12
C PRO A 213 14.12 -10.92 -0.77
N THR A 214 14.86 -11.96 -0.38
CA THR A 214 16.32 -11.88 -0.22
C THR A 214 17.03 -12.43 -1.46
N ALA A 215 18.36 -12.26 -1.52
CA ALA A 215 19.19 -12.90 -2.53
C ALA A 215 19.10 -14.44 -2.53
N SER A 216 18.67 -15.05 -1.42
CA SER A 216 18.45 -16.49 -1.31
C SER A 216 16.98 -16.83 -1.56
N ALA A 217 16.72 -17.83 -2.40
CA ALA A 217 15.35 -18.26 -2.73
C ALA A 217 14.63 -18.91 -1.53
N ASP A 218 15.38 -19.48 -0.58
CA ASP A 218 14.83 -20.20 0.57
C ASP A 218 14.65 -19.30 1.81
N ARG A 219 15.03 -18.03 1.71
CA ARG A 219 15.02 -17.07 2.81
C ARG A 219 14.31 -15.79 2.41
N VAL A 220 13.58 -15.22 3.36
CA VAL A 220 12.79 -14.01 3.15
C VAL A 220 13.07 -13.05 4.30
N ALA A 221 13.21 -11.77 3.96
CA ALA A 221 13.34 -10.72 4.95
C ALA A 221 11.94 -10.31 5.40
N VAL A 222 11.69 -10.44 6.69
CA VAL A 222 10.50 -9.89 7.33
C VAL A 222 10.90 -8.61 8.02
N LEU A 223 10.11 -7.56 7.81
CA LEU A 223 10.26 -6.27 8.46
C LEU A 223 9.03 -6.01 9.31
N SER A 224 9.20 -5.39 10.47
CA SER A 224 8.06 -4.90 11.23
C SER A 224 8.41 -3.69 12.04
N ALA A 225 7.41 -2.84 12.19
CA ALA A 225 7.48 -1.60 12.94
C ALA A 225 6.53 -1.65 14.13
N GLY A 226 6.97 -1.08 15.25
CA GLY A 226 6.21 -1.06 16.49
C GLY A 226 5.93 0.34 17.00
N TRP A 227 4.92 0.43 17.86
CA TRP A 227 4.61 1.65 18.61
C TRP A 227 5.65 2.00 19.69
N ASP A 228 6.61 1.11 19.90
CA ASP A 228 7.80 1.32 20.74
C ASP A 228 8.90 2.13 20.04
N GLY A 229 8.75 2.40 18.74
CA GLY A 229 9.68 3.21 17.95
C GLY A 229 10.83 2.47 17.32
N SER A 230 10.84 1.14 17.48
CA SER A 230 11.77 0.29 16.77
C SER A 230 11.19 -0.20 15.44
N ILE A 231 12.12 -0.57 14.57
CA ILE A 231 11.90 -1.37 13.38
C ILE A 231 12.83 -2.56 13.54
N ALA A 232 12.32 -3.77 13.37
CA ALA A 232 13.16 -4.95 13.40
C ALA A 232 13.06 -5.72 12.08
N LEU A 233 14.19 -6.33 11.72
CA LEU A 233 14.39 -7.10 10.51
C LEU A 233 14.72 -8.53 10.94
N TRP A 234 14.05 -9.50 10.33
CA TRP A 234 14.29 -10.93 10.55
C TRP A 234 14.60 -11.61 9.24
N ASP A 235 15.52 -12.57 9.29
CA ASP A 235 15.73 -13.53 8.22
C ASP A 235 14.99 -14.83 8.58
N VAL A 236 13.97 -15.17 7.79
CA VAL A 236 13.11 -16.33 8.05
C VAL A 236 13.10 -17.28 6.85
N PRO A 237 12.92 -18.59 7.08
CA PRO A 237 12.67 -19.54 5.98
C PRO A 237 11.44 -19.13 5.16
N SER A 238 11.55 -19.16 3.83
CA SER A 238 10.45 -18.79 2.92
C SER A 238 9.22 -19.69 3.06
N ASP A 239 9.40 -20.92 3.54
CA ASP A 239 8.37 -21.91 3.80
C ASP A 239 7.89 -21.91 5.27
N ALA A 240 8.35 -20.96 6.08
CA ALA A 240 8.09 -20.85 7.52
C ALA A 240 8.43 -22.13 8.33
N ARG A 241 9.34 -22.98 7.85
CA ARG A 241 9.81 -24.15 8.60
C ARG A 241 11.06 -23.84 9.41
N PHE A 242 10.86 -23.57 10.69
CA PHE A 242 11.94 -23.35 11.64
C PHE A 242 12.50 -24.67 12.16
N ALA A 243 13.81 -24.71 12.43
CA ALA A 243 14.43 -25.87 13.05
C ALA A 243 13.91 -26.06 14.49
N ALA A 244 13.64 -27.30 14.88
CA ALA A 244 13.31 -27.63 16.26
C ALA A 244 14.56 -27.47 17.15
N SER A 245 14.38 -26.95 18.38
CA SER A 245 15.46 -26.88 19.36
C SER A 245 16.01 -28.29 19.64
N SER A 246 17.31 -28.50 19.41
CA SER A 246 17.99 -29.75 19.73
C SER A 246 18.68 -29.74 21.09
N ASP A 247 18.26 -28.90 22.04
CA ASP A 247 18.97 -28.77 23.31
C ASP A 247 18.41 -29.67 24.43
N GLY A 248 19.16 -30.76 24.69
CA GLY A 248 19.66 -30.98 26.05
C GLY A 248 18.79 -31.74 27.06
N SER A 249 18.71 -33.07 26.88
CA SER A 249 18.55 -34.12 27.91
C SER A 249 18.42 -33.68 29.39
N LYS A 250 17.19 -33.66 29.93
CA LYS A 250 17.01 -33.97 31.36
C LYS A 250 17.03 -35.47 31.53
N LYS A 251 18.14 -36.02 32.03
CA LYS A 251 18.26 -37.42 32.52
C LYS A 251 17.15 -37.70 33.52
N ARG A 252 16.04 -38.26 33.05
CA ARG A 252 14.97 -38.76 33.92
C ARG A 252 15.32 -40.21 34.26
N ARG A 253 15.75 -40.42 35.52
CA ARG A 253 15.98 -41.76 36.09
C ARG A 253 14.76 -42.63 35.84
N LYS A 254 14.99 -43.79 35.23
CA LYS A 254 13.99 -44.81 34.90
C LYS A 254 13.45 -45.42 36.20
N HIS A 255 12.15 -45.29 36.45
CA HIS A 255 11.40 -46.23 37.27
C HIS A 255 10.11 -46.59 36.53
N ALA A 256 9.86 -47.90 36.44
CA ALA A 256 8.72 -48.62 35.86
C ALA A 256 7.35 -48.02 36.28
N GLN A 257 6.20 -48.20 35.61
CA GLN A 257 5.70 -49.12 34.58
C GLN A 257 4.34 -48.54 34.11
N GLY A 258 4.01 -48.66 32.82
CA GLY A 258 2.61 -48.67 32.33
C GLY A 258 1.85 -47.34 32.21
N ALA A 259 2.03 -46.66 31.07
CA ALA A 259 1.00 -45.89 30.35
C ALA A 259 1.59 -45.48 28.99
N GLU A 260 0.96 -45.88 27.88
CA GLU A 260 1.26 -45.29 26.57
C GLU A 260 0.73 -43.86 26.57
N VAL A 261 1.62 -42.91 26.83
CA VAL A 261 1.39 -41.50 26.56
C VAL A 261 1.80 -41.29 25.10
N VAL A 262 0.83 -41.01 24.24
CA VAL A 262 1.08 -40.52 22.88
C VAL A 262 1.80 -39.18 23.03
N ASP A 263 3.05 -39.14 22.60
CA ASP A 263 3.92 -37.97 22.63
C ASP A 263 3.42 -36.95 21.59
N THR A 264 2.66 -35.95 22.02
CA THR A 264 2.32 -34.76 21.21
C THR A 264 3.32 -33.62 21.44
N GLY A 265 4.51 -33.90 21.97
CA GLY A 265 5.54 -32.91 22.26
C GLY A 265 6.32 -32.47 21.02
N ALA A 266 5.66 -31.83 20.05
CA ALA A 266 6.39 -31.05 19.05
C ALA A 266 7.06 -29.88 19.79
N ALA A 267 8.38 -29.91 19.90
CA ALA A 267 9.15 -28.83 20.50
C ALA A 267 8.81 -27.51 19.79
N ALA A 268 8.56 -26.44 20.57
CA ALA A 268 8.33 -25.12 20.00
C ALA A 268 9.53 -24.73 19.11
N PRO A 269 9.28 -24.20 17.90
CA PRO A 269 10.35 -23.71 17.04
C PRO A 269 11.17 -22.66 17.80
N VAL A 270 12.50 -22.72 17.75
CA VAL A 270 13.34 -21.66 18.33
C VAL A 270 13.16 -20.43 17.43
N PRO A 271 12.55 -19.35 17.91
CA PRO A 271 12.38 -18.18 17.08
C PRO A 271 13.74 -17.51 16.85
N PRO A 272 14.04 -17.05 15.62
CA PRO A 272 15.27 -16.34 15.35
C PRO A 272 15.24 -14.96 16.04
N ALA A 273 16.38 -14.55 16.59
CA ALA A 273 16.60 -13.16 16.98
C ALA A 273 16.56 -12.26 15.73
N PRO A 274 16.14 -10.98 15.87
CA PRO A 274 16.21 -10.04 14.76
C PRO A 274 17.66 -9.91 14.27
N THR A 275 17.83 -9.94 12.95
CA THR A 275 19.13 -9.74 12.30
C THR A 275 19.59 -8.30 12.40
N MET A 276 18.63 -7.36 12.47
CA MET A 276 18.88 -5.94 12.64
C MET A 276 17.71 -5.29 13.40
N VAL A 277 18.04 -4.32 14.27
CA VAL A 277 17.06 -3.47 14.94
C VAL A 277 17.46 -2.02 14.70
N LEU A 278 16.54 -1.26 14.11
CA LEU A 278 16.67 0.17 13.85
C LEU A 278 15.79 0.93 14.84
N GLN A 279 16.28 2.06 15.30
CA GLN A 279 15.51 2.96 16.16
C GLN A 279 15.04 4.13 15.31
N HIS A 280 13.78 4.08 14.87
CA HIS A 280 13.22 5.21 14.15
C HIS A 280 13.09 6.40 15.09
N VAL A 281 12.41 6.22 16.22
CA VAL A 281 12.34 7.23 17.26
C VAL A 281 13.16 6.74 18.44
N ALA A 282 14.21 7.46 18.78
CA ALA A 282 15.05 7.08 19.91
C ALA A 282 14.22 7.12 21.21
N PRO A 283 14.30 6.08 22.06
CA PRO A 283 13.63 6.10 23.35
C PRO A 283 14.19 7.24 24.20
N SER A 284 13.32 8.18 24.56
CA SER A 284 13.71 9.30 25.42
C SER A 284 13.61 8.87 26.89
N LEU A 285 14.71 8.97 27.64
CA LEU A 285 14.63 8.96 29.11
C LEU A 285 13.81 10.18 29.54
N GLY A 286 12.67 9.95 30.20
CA GLY A 286 11.87 11.04 30.76
C GLY A 286 12.74 11.94 31.64
N ALA A 287 12.53 13.26 31.58
CA ALA A 287 13.35 14.28 32.26
C ALA A 287 13.51 14.06 33.78
N THR A 288 12.63 13.27 34.40
CA THR A 288 12.66 12.88 35.83
C THR A 288 13.33 11.52 36.12
N ALA A 289 13.54 10.65 35.13
CA ALA A 289 14.02 9.29 35.32
C ALA A 289 15.54 9.13 35.13
N ALA A 290 16.18 10.02 34.36
CA ALA A 290 17.59 9.91 33.98
C ALA A 290 18.61 9.99 35.14
N ARG A 291 18.19 10.37 36.35
CA ARG A 291 19.11 10.57 37.49
C ARG A 291 18.95 9.59 38.65
N ALA A 292 17.91 8.75 38.67
CA ALA A 292 17.52 8.06 39.92
C ALA A 292 17.50 6.53 39.86
N LEU A 293 17.18 5.88 38.74
CA LEU A 293 16.96 4.44 38.74
C LEU A 293 17.56 3.80 37.48
N SER A 294 18.29 2.71 37.68
CA SER A 294 18.76 1.76 36.67
C SER A 294 17.58 1.07 35.94
N THR A 295 16.67 1.84 35.36
CA THR A 295 15.49 1.39 34.63
C THR A 295 15.75 1.47 33.13
N ALA A 296 15.32 0.45 32.39
CA ALA A 296 15.44 0.41 30.94
C ALA A 296 14.75 1.63 30.28
N PRO A 297 15.27 2.15 29.15
CA PRO A 297 14.64 3.23 28.42
C PRO A 297 13.22 2.86 28.01
N THR A 298 12.23 3.71 28.31
CA THR A 298 10.84 3.54 27.87
C THR A 298 10.58 4.31 26.58
N PRO A 299 9.70 3.83 25.68
CA PRO A 299 9.26 4.58 24.52
C PRO A 299 8.69 5.95 24.92
N GLY A 300 9.17 7.02 24.29
CA GLY A 300 8.62 8.37 24.49
C GLY A 300 7.19 8.50 23.94
N PRO A 301 6.45 9.59 24.27
CA PRO A 301 5.05 9.76 23.85
C PRO A 301 4.82 9.74 22.33
N ASN A 302 5.86 10.08 21.55
CA ASN A 302 5.83 10.10 20.09
C ASN A 302 6.65 8.97 19.45
N ALA A 303 7.01 7.93 20.22
CA ALA A 303 7.88 6.88 19.72
C ALA A 303 7.30 6.10 18.53
N ARG A 304 6.00 6.16 18.27
CA ARG A 304 5.32 5.19 17.40
C ARG A 304 5.82 5.24 15.96
N THR A 305 6.51 4.19 15.52
CA THR A 305 6.74 3.95 14.09
C THR A 305 5.45 3.38 13.50
N LEU A 306 4.89 4.02 12.47
CA LEU A 306 3.58 3.66 11.94
C LEU A 306 3.64 2.83 10.67
N ALA A 307 4.66 3.02 9.86
CA ALA A 307 4.89 2.22 8.66
C ALA A 307 6.39 2.01 8.45
N ALA A 308 6.75 0.79 8.07
CA ALA A 308 8.06 0.50 7.51
C ALA A 308 7.89 -0.47 6.34
N LEU A 309 8.61 -0.21 5.24
CA LEU A 309 8.59 -1.04 4.04
C LEU A 309 10.02 -1.24 3.54
N ALA A 310 10.29 -2.42 3.00
CA ALA A 310 11.56 -2.77 2.42
C ALA A 310 11.53 -2.63 0.89
N ASP A 311 12.55 -1.98 0.36
CA ASP A 311 12.87 -1.95 -1.06
C ASP A 311 13.96 -2.99 -1.34
N GLY A 312 13.51 -4.24 -1.50
CA GLY A 312 14.37 -5.41 -1.61
C GLY A 312 15.26 -5.62 -0.38
N ASP A 313 16.51 -5.99 -0.61
CA ASP A 313 17.52 -6.24 0.44
C ASP A 313 18.43 -5.03 0.73
N ARG A 314 18.13 -3.86 0.13
CA ARG A 314 19.04 -2.70 0.15
C ARG A 314 18.58 -1.59 1.05
N ARG A 315 17.29 -1.26 1.03
CA ARG A 315 16.80 -0.04 1.66
C ARG A 315 15.52 -0.30 2.42
N ILE A 316 15.40 0.34 3.59
CA ILE A 316 14.16 0.39 4.36
C ILE A 316 13.67 1.83 4.36
N TRP A 317 12.38 2.00 4.10
CA TRP A 317 11.65 3.25 4.28
C TRP A 317 10.83 3.16 5.55
N SER A 318 10.72 4.26 6.29
CA SER A 318 9.94 4.28 7.52
C SER A 318 9.37 5.65 7.81
N ALA A 319 8.23 5.67 8.50
CA ALA A 319 7.59 6.89 8.98
C ALA A 319 7.05 6.70 10.39
N ALA A 320 7.17 7.75 11.22
CA ALA A 320 6.75 7.71 12.61
C ALA A 320 5.94 8.93 13.04
N TRP A 321 5.35 8.82 14.23
CA TRP A 321 4.49 9.82 14.83
C TRP A 321 5.19 11.16 15.13
N ASP A 322 6.52 11.17 15.18
CA ASP A 322 7.34 12.38 15.36
C ASP A 322 7.43 13.27 14.10
N GLY A 323 6.75 12.88 13.01
CA GLY A 323 6.74 13.62 11.75
C GLY A 323 7.96 13.35 10.88
N SER A 324 8.83 12.41 11.26
CA SER A 324 9.99 12.06 10.46
C SER A 324 9.71 10.91 9.48
N VAL A 325 10.30 11.02 8.29
CA VAL A 325 10.30 9.98 7.26
C VAL A 325 11.77 9.68 6.94
N LYS A 326 12.18 8.43 7.15
CA LYS A 326 13.59 8.01 7.14
C LYS A 326 13.84 6.92 6.11
N SER A 327 15.02 7.00 5.50
CA SER A 327 15.62 6.01 4.61
C SER A 327 16.83 5.38 5.28
N TRP A 328 16.88 4.07 5.34
CA TRP A 328 17.96 3.31 5.96
C TRP A 328 18.62 2.41 4.93
N ASP A 329 19.95 2.35 4.94
CA ASP A 329 20.73 1.45 4.11
C ASP A 329 20.98 0.14 4.87
N VAL A 330 20.32 -0.93 4.42
CA VAL A 330 20.40 -2.27 5.00
C VAL A 330 21.76 -2.89 4.73
N ALA A 331 22.32 -2.68 3.53
CA ALA A 331 23.59 -3.28 3.11
C ALA A 331 24.78 -2.76 3.95
N SER A 332 24.70 -1.50 4.41
CA SER A 332 25.71 -0.89 5.28
C SER A 332 25.42 -1.08 6.78
N GLY A 333 24.58 -2.05 7.15
CA GLY A 333 24.30 -2.35 8.56
C GLY A 333 23.24 -1.45 9.20
N GLY A 334 22.32 -0.89 8.42
CA GLY A 334 21.21 -0.10 8.93
C GLY A 334 21.51 1.38 9.14
N LEU A 335 22.49 1.92 8.41
CA LEU A 335 22.85 3.34 8.53
C LEU A 335 21.74 4.23 7.99
N LEU A 336 21.47 5.34 8.69
CA LEU A 336 20.53 6.36 8.21
C LEU A 336 21.10 7.00 6.94
N GLN A 337 20.43 6.78 5.81
CA GLN A 337 20.82 7.33 4.51
C GLN A 337 20.22 8.72 4.27
N GLY A 338 19.01 8.97 4.76
CA GLY A 338 18.35 10.25 4.60
C GLY A 338 17.14 10.40 5.50
N GLN A 339 16.80 11.63 5.83
CA GLN A 339 15.64 11.96 6.66
C GLN A 339 14.94 13.20 6.11
N LYS A 340 13.61 13.15 6.12
CA LYS A 340 12.70 14.27 5.84
C LYS A 340 11.88 14.55 7.08
N GLN A 341 11.55 15.82 7.30
CA GLN A 341 10.72 16.24 8.42
C GLN A 341 9.45 16.90 7.92
N THR A 342 8.33 16.54 8.53
CA THR A 342 7.05 17.22 8.36
C THR A 342 6.46 17.58 9.73
N ASP A 343 5.67 18.64 9.75
CA ASP A 343 4.82 19.04 10.87
C ASP A 343 3.53 18.22 10.97
N LYS A 344 3.27 17.35 9.97
CA LYS A 344 2.08 16.49 9.88
C LYS A 344 2.46 15.07 10.24
N VAL A 345 1.65 14.42 11.07
CA VAL A 345 1.89 13.02 11.45
C VAL A 345 1.67 12.09 10.25
N PRO A 346 2.69 11.38 9.74
CA PRO A 346 2.52 10.36 8.71
C PRO A 346 1.88 9.10 9.32
N LEU A 347 0.93 8.49 8.60
CA LEU A 347 0.19 7.30 9.04
C LEU A 347 0.50 6.06 8.19
N CYS A 348 0.82 6.26 6.91
CA CYS A 348 1.15 5.21 5.96
C CYS A 348 2.16 5.74 4.94
N LEU A 349 2.91 4.82 4.34
CA LEU A 349 3.87 5.13 3.27
C LEU A 349 3.89 3.99 2.24
N ASP A 350 4.28 4.30 1.02
CA ASP A 350 4.59 3.31 -0.03
C ASP A 350 5.61 3.88 -1.04
N PRO A 351 6.68 3.14 -1.41
CA PRO A 351 7.72 3.64 -2.29
C PRO A 351 7.35 3.57 -3.78
N LEU A 352 7.60 4.67 -4.50
CA LEU A 352 7.57 4.72 -5.96
C LEU A 352 8.96 4.42 -6.50
N LEU A 353 9.22 3.12 -6.66
CA LEU A 353 10.53 2.59 -7.01
C LEU A 353 11.12 3.18 -8.30
N ALA A 354 10.28 3.53 -9.28
CA ALA A 354 10.73 4.11 -10.55
C ALA A 354 11.37 5.50 -10.43
N HIS A 355 11.07 6.26 -9.37
CA HIS A 355 11.45 7.67 -9.28
C HIS A 355 12.31 8.00 -8.05
N ALA A 356 12.65 7.01 -7.22
CA ALA A 356 13.27 7.22 -5.90
C ALA A 356 12.43 8.16 -5.00
N GLU A 357 11.11 8.10 -5.19
CA GLU A 357 10.12 8.88 -4.46
C GLU A 357 9.32 7.97 -3.52
N LEU A 358 8.66 8.59 -2.55
CA LEU A 358 7.79 7.92 -1.59
C LEU A 358 6.49 8.72 -1.49
N VAL A 359 5.33 8.06 -1.50
CA VAL A 359 4.07 8.69 -1.13
C VAL A 359 3.74 8.35 0.32
N CYS A 360 3.37 9.36 1.11
CA CYS A 360 2.86 9.19 2.45
C CYS A 360 1.44 9.77 2.59
N GLY A 361 0.62 9.09 3.38
CA GLY A 361 -0.65 9.62 3.89
C GLY A 361 -0.49 10.17 5.30
N HIS A 362 -1.16 11.30 5.57
CA HIS A 362 -1.02 12.02 6.83
C HIS A 362 -2.32 12.11 7.63
N MET A 363 -2.16 12.42 8.92
CA MET A 363 -3.25 12.65 9.86
C MET A 363 -4.08 13.90 9.54
N ASP A 364 -3.50 14.89 8.85
CA ASP A 364 -4.18 16.14 8.46
C ASP A 364 -4.98 16.02 7.15
N HIS A 365 -5.25 14.80 6.70
CA HIS A 365 -6.02 14.47 5.50
C HIS A 365 -5.28 14.77 4.18
N SER A 366 -3.99 15.11 4.26
CA SER A 366 -3.14 15.33 3.09
C SER A 366 -2.37 14.07 2.69
N LEU A 367 -1.95 14.07 1.43
CA LEU A 367 -0.90 13.19 0.93
C LEU A 367 0.35 14.04 0.66
N ALA A 368 1.53 13.48 0.84
CA ALA A 368 2.77 14.11 0.42
C ALA A 368 3.67 13.12 -0.33
N MET A 369 4.39 13.63 -1.32
CA MET A 369 5.44 12.91 -2.04
C MET A 369 6.80 13.44 -1.59
N TYR A 370 7.70 12.52 -1.29
CA TYR A 370 9.04 12.81 -0.82
C TYR A 370 10.05 12.33 -1.84
N ASP A 371 10.91 13.23 -2.32
CA ASP A 371 12.11 12.88 -3.10
C ASP A 371 13.33 12.96 -2.17
N PHE A 372 14.03 11.84 -2.01
CA PHE A 372 15.23 11.76 -1.16
C PHE A 372 16.53 12.11 -1.90
N ARG A 373 16.47 12.37 -3.22
CA ARG A 373 17.59 12.89 -4.01
C ARG A 373 17.75 14.40 -3.82
N ASP A 374 16.64 15.11 -3.60
CA ASP A 374 16.67 16.52 -3.21
C ASP A 374 17.01 16.61 -1.72
N ALA A 375 18.10 17.26 -1.34
CA ALA A 375 18.47 17.43 0.07
C ALA A 375 17.79 18.66 0.73
N VAL A 376 17.23 19.56 -0.08
CA VAL A 376 16.76 20.89 0.37
C VAL A 376 15.26 20.87 0.68
N SER A 377 14.44 20.34 -0.22
CA SER A 377 12.99 20.30 0.01
C SER A 377 12.62 19.14 0.95
N ASN A 378 11.69 19.38 1.88
CA ASN A 378 11.11 18.29 2.66
C ASN A 378 10.16 17.44 1.81
N ALA A 379 9.12 18.04 1.22
CA ALA A 379 8.19 17.37 0.33
C ALA A 379 8.36 17.88 -1.10
N ALA A 380 8.47 16.96 -2.06
CA ALA A 380 8.49 17.30 -3.49
C ALA A 380 7.11 17.81 -3.94
N VAL A 381 6.04 17.16 -3.48
CA VAL A 381 4.65 17.54 -3.77
C VAL A 381 3.81 17.37 -2.51
N ALA A 382 2.97 18.37 -2.20
CA ALA A 382 1.97 18.28 -1.14
C ALA A 382 0.56 18.38 -1.74
N MET A 383 -0.27 17.38 -1.45
CA MET A 383 -1.66 17.30 -1.88
C MET A 383 -2.57 17.61 -0.68
N SER A 384 -2.71 18.90 -0.37
CA SER A 384 -3.57 19.37 0.71
C SER A 384 -5.04 19.11 0.40
N GLY A 385 -5.82 18.68 1.40
CA GLY A 385 -7.23 18.34 1.21
C GLY A 385 -7.44 17.12 0.31
N ALA A 386 -6.48 16.21 0.25
CA ALA A 386 -6.59 14.98 -0.52
C ALA A 386 -7.81 14.15 -0.11
N HIS A 387 -8.12 14.09 1.18
CA HIS A 387 -9.30 13.43 1.74
C HIS A 387 -10.04 14.32 2.74
N ALA A 388 -11.23 13.89 3.19
CA ALA A 388 -12.01 14.61 4.22
C ALA A 388 -11.68 14.14 5.65
N ALA A 389 -10.83 13.12 5.80
CA ALA A 389 -10.38 12.56 7.06
C ALA A 389 -8.96 11.98 6.90
N PRO A 390 -8.30 11.54 8.00
CA PRO A 390 -6.92 11.02 7.95
C PRO A 390 -6.72 9.92 6.91
N VAL A 391 -5.60 10.00 6.20
CA VAL A 391 -5.23 9.02 5.17
C VAL A 391 -4.48 7.87 5.82
N SER A 392 -5.11 6.70 5.87
CA SER A 392 -4.67 5.54 6.63
C SER A 392 -3.94 4.49 5.80
N ALA A 393 -4.16 4.46 4.49
CA ALA A 393 -3.50 3.53 3.59
C ALA A 393 -3.15 4.18 2.27
N VAL A 394 -1.97 3.86 1.74
CA VAL A 394 -1.51 4.24 0.40
C VAL A 394 -0.86 3.02 -0.23
N ARG A 395 -1.16 2.76 -1.50
CA ARG A 395 -0.55 1.69 -2.30
C ARG A 395 -0.30 2.10 -3.74
N VAL A 396 0.94 2.00 -4.16
CA VAL A 396 1.41 2.17 -5.54
C VAL A 396 0.95 0.98 -6.36
N HIS A 397 0.58 1.25 -7.62
CA HIS A 397 0.11 0.23 -8.52
C HIS A 397 1.27 -0.66 -8.99
N PRO A 398 1.14 -2.00 -8.95
CA PRO A 398 2.28 -2.91 -9.12
C PRO A 398 2.84 -2.95 -10.54
N THR A 399 2.03 -2.61 -11.55
CA THR A 399 2.44 -2.64 -12.98
C THR A 399 2.48 -1.27 -13.65
N GLN A 400 1.98 -0.21 -12.99
CA GLN A 400 1.88 1.13 -13.57
C GLN A 400 2.50 2.11 -12.59
N GLU A 401 3.78 2.44 -12.80
CA GLU A 401 4.61 3.23 -11.89
C GLU A 401 4.04 4.60 -11.49
N HIS A 402 3.17 5.16 -12.32
CA HIS A 402 2.60 6.49 -12.14
C HIS A 402 1.30 6.49 -11.35
N LEU A 403 0.71 5.33 -11.07
CA LEU A 403 -0.57 5.22 -10.37
C LEU A 403 -0.37 4.79 -8.93
N PHE A 404 -1.18 5.36 -8.05
CA PHE A 404 -1.33 4.87 -6.69
C PHE A 404 -2.78 5.07 -6.22
N ALA A 405 -3.18 4.31 -5.21
CA ALA A 405 -4.44 4.49 -4.52
C ALA A 405 -4.22 4.90 -3.06
N SER A 406 -5.17 5.63 -2.52
CA SER A 406 -5.22 5.99 -1.11
C SER A 406 -6.59 5.67 -0.52
N GLY A 407 -6.58 5.19 0.72
CA GLY A 407 -7.76 4.96 1.56
C GLY A 407 -7.67 5.83 2.80
N ALA A 408 -8.82 6.31 3.26
CA ALA A 408 -8.89 7.21 4.40
C ALA A 408 -10.05 6.88 5.35
N TYR A 409 -10.04 7.54 6.49
CA TYR A 409 -11.08 7.41 7.51
C TYR A 409 -12.43 8.01 7.11
N ASP A 410 -12.49 8.72 5.98
CA ASP A 410 -13.74 9.22 5.38
C ASP A 410 -14.50 8.10 4.62
N GLY A 411 -13.92 6.90 4.57
CA GLY A 411 -14.46 5.75 3.86
C GLY A 411 -14.34 5.84 2.35
N ARG A 412 -13.54 6.78 1.84
CA ARG A 412 -13.33 6.94 0.40
C ARG A 412 -11.98 6.40 0.01
N ILE A 413 -11.98 5.73 -1.15
CA ILE A 413 -10.77 5.32 -1.84
C ILE A 413 -10.62 6.23 -3.05
N LYS A 414 -9.41 6.76 -3.26
CA LYS A 414 -9.08 7.61 -4.39
C LYS A 414 -7.90 7.02 -5.15
N VAL A 415 -7.95 7.10 -6.47
CA VAL A 415 -6.85 6.73 -7.36
C VAL A 415 -6.22 7.99 -7.91
N TRP A 416 -4.90 8.03 -7.97
CA TRP A 416 -4.09 9.20 -8.29
C TRP A 416 -3.09 8.89 -9.39
N ASP A 417 -2.69 9.93 -10.12
CA ASP A 417 -1.60 9.89 -11.09
C ASP A 417 -0.51 10.87 -10.66
N VAL A 418 0.72 10.39 -10.48
CA VAL A 418 1.84 11.24 -10.07
C VAL A 418 2.23 12.29 -11.11
N ARG A 419 1.85 12.09 -12.38
CA ARG A 419 2.05 13.08 -13.44
C ARG A 419 1.06 14.25 -13.30
N SER A 420 -0.03 14.05 -12.58
CA SER A 420 -1.01 15.09 -12.25
C SER A 420 -1.50 14.99 -10.79
N PRO A 421 -0.62 15.23 -9.81
CA PRO A 421 -0.89 14.87 -8.42
C PRO A 421 -1.87 15.83 -7.73
N ARG A 422 -2.14 17.01 -8.31
CA ARG A 422 -3.01 18.03 -7.69
C ARG A 422 -4.47 17.58 -7.53
N GLN A 423 -4.91 16.58 -8.30
CA GLN A 423 -6.27 16.08 -8.22
C GLN A 423 -6.28 14.56 -8.42
N ALA A 424 -7.14 13.87 -7.67
CA ALA A 424 -7.34 12.44 -7.87
C ALA A 424 -7.88 12.16 -9.29
N LEU A 425 -7.41 11.07 -9.89
CA LEU A 425 -7.95 10.57 -11.14
C LEU A 425 -9.41 10.15 -10.97
N PHE A 426 -9.69 9.37 -9.93
CA PHE A 426 -11.01 8.83 -9.63
C PHE A 426 -11.23 8.77 -8.13
N ALA A 427 -12.49 8.97 -7.71
CA ALA A 427 -12.97 8.52 -6.41
C ALA A 427 -13.75 7.23 -6.64
N VAL A 428 -13.30 6.15 -6.02
CA VAL A 428 -13.94 4.83 -6.17
C VAL A 428 -15.29 4.90 -5.49
N SER A 429 -16.35 4.62 -6.25
CA SER A 429 -17.71 4.68 -5.76
C SER A 429 -18.10 3.33 -5.18
N ASP A 430 -18.46 3.32 -3.90
CA ASP A 430 -19.03 2.15 -3.25
C ASP A 430 -20.57 2.31 -3.18
N PRO A 431 -21.34 1.45 -3.87
CA PRO A 431 -22.80 1.53 -3.85
C PRO A 431 -23.39 1.27 -2.45
N ILE A 432 -22.69 0.52 -1.60
CA ILE A 432 -23.08 0.30 -0.19
C ILE A 432 -22.88 1.59 0.61
N ALA A 433 -21.89 2.40 0.25
CA ALA A 433 -21.69 3.70 0.89
C ALA A 433 -22.85 4.66 0.61
N ALA A 434 -23.42 4.61 -0.59
CA ALA A 434 -24.51 5.48 -1.04
C ALA A 434 -25.88 5.16 -0.42
N SER A 435 -26.09 3.95 0.12
CA SER A 435 -27.38 3.51 0.66
C SER A 435 -27.77 4.07 2.03
N GLY A 436 -27.00 5.03 2.56
CA GLY A 436 -27.44 5.86 3.70
C GLY A 436 -27.61 5.14 5.04
N ASP A 437 -26.96 3.98 5.24
CA ASP A 437 -26.98 3.27 6.53
C ASP A 437 -26.14 4.05 7.57
N GLY A 438 -26.74 5.11 8.10
CA GLY A 438 -26.13 6.25 8.78
C GLY A 438 -25.66 5.99 10.22
N GLY A 439 -25.04 4.84 10.49
CA GLY A 439 -24.59 4.49 11.85
C GLY A 439 -23.15 3.96 11.96
N ALA A 440 -22.66 3.19 10.99
CA ALA A 440 -21.36 2.54 11.09
C ALA A 440 -20.22 3.43 10.56
N SER A 441 -19.15 3.56 11.35
CA SER A 441 -17.93 4.25 10.91
C SER A 441 -17.25 3.42 9.80
N ARG A 442 -17.01 4.03 8.64
CA ARG A 442 -16.52 3.35 7.42
C ARG A 442 -15.05 3.58 7.15
N LYS A 443 -14.22 3.64 8.18
CA LYS A 443 -12.80 3.92 8.00
C LYS A 443 -12.15 2.83 7.16
N VAL A 444 -11.50 3.19 6.06
CA VAL A 444 -10.60 2.26 5.35
C VAL A 444 -9.36 2.09 6.22
N LEU A 445 -8.97 0.85 6.52
CA LEU A 445 -7.80 0.54 7.35
C LEU A 445 -6.74 -0.21 6.54
N GLY A 446 -7.17 -1.10 5.64
CA GLY A 446 -6.32 -1.82 4.71
C GLY A 446 -6.66 -1.48 3.26
N LEU A 447 -5.64 -1.39 2.42
CA LEU A 447 -5.75 -1.23 0.97
C LEU A 447 -4.63 -2.04 0.32
N ASP A 448 -4.93 -2.76 -0.77
CA ASP A 448 -3.91 -3.42 -1.58
C ASP A 448 -4.34 -3.66 -3.03
N TRP A 449 -3.37 -3.68 -3.93
CA TRP A 449 -3.60 -4.05 -5.33
C TRP A 449 -3.36 -5.54 -5.54
N THR A 450 -4.16 -6.14 -6.42
CA THR A 450 -3.83 -7.45 -6.98
C THR A 450 -2.55 -7.36 -7.82
N PRO A 451 -1.78 -8.45 -8.02
CA PRO A 451 -0.42 -8.35 -8.57
C PRO A 451 -0.38 -7.90 -10.03
N ARG A 452 -1.49 -8.11 -10.77
CA ARG A 452 -1.65 -7.62 -12.14
C ARG A 452 -2.05 -6.14 -12.19
N GLY A 453 -2.53 -5.58 -11.08
CA GLY A 453 -3.06 -4.23 -10.97
C GLY A 453 -4.46 -4.06 -11.57
N ASP A 454 -5.17 -5.15 -11.87
CA ASP A 454 -6.50 -5.10 -12.47
C ASP A 454 -7.61 -4.89 -11.43
N ALA A 455 -7.36 -5.26 -10.18
CA ALA A 455 -8.27 -5.04 -9.06
C ALA A 455 -7.60 -4.44 -7.83
N LEU A 456 -8.39 -3.67 -7.08
CA LEU A 456 -8.07 -3.02 -5.83
C LEU A 456 -8.94 -3.61 -4.72
N VAL A 457 -8.33 -3.96 -3.59
CA VAL A 457 -8.99 -4.54 -2.43
C VAL A 457 -8.89 -3.58 -1.27
N ALA A 458 -9.99 -3.37 -0.56
CA ALA A 458 -10.02 -2.55 0.65
C ALA A 458 -10.72 -3.25 1.80
N GLY A 459 -10.28 -2.98 3.02
CA GLY A 459 -10.93 -3.46 4.23
C GLY A 459 -10.95 -2.39 5.31
N GLY A 460 -11.95 -2.43 6.20
CA GLY A 460 -12.10 -1.37 7.19
C GLY A 460 -12.98 -1.66 8.41
N GLN A 461 -13.36 -0.57 9.07
CA GLN A 461 -14.17 -0.53 10.30
C GLN A 461 -15.64 -0.94 10.07
N ASP A 462 -16.08 -1.02 8.81
CA ASP A 462 -17.40 -1.52 8.43
C ASP A 462 -17.52 -3.05 8.44
N CYS A 463 -16.47 -3.74 8.93
CA CYS A 463 -16.32 -5.19 8.97
C CYS A 463 -16.48 -5.81 7.58
N ARG A 464 -16.02 -5.13 6.52
CA ARG A 464 -16.09 -5.66 5.16
C ARG A 464 -14.73 -5.64 4.50
N VAL A 465 -14.55 -6.60 3.59
CA VAL A 465 -13.54 -6.55 2.54
C VAL A 465 -14.27 -6.34 1.22
N CYS A 466 -13.90 -5.31 0.49
CA CYS A 466 -14.49 -4.91 -0.79
C CYS A 466 -13.46 -5.07 -1.92
N LEU A 467 -13.93 -5.53 -3.07
CA LEU A 467 -13.18 -5.69 -4.30
C LEU A 467 -13.69 -4.70 -5.36
N TYR A 468 -12.78 -3.94 -5.94
CA TYR A 468 -13.04 -3.02 -7.04
C TYR A 468 -12.18 -3.42 -8.23
N GLN A 469 -12.77 -3.55 -9.42
CA GLN A 469 -12.05 -4.00 -10.62
C GLN A 469 -12.24 -3.00 -11.76
N GLY A 470 -11.17 -2.73 -12.52
CA GLY A 470 -11.27 -1.98 -13.77
C GLY A 470 -11.94 -2.85 -14.84
N THR A 471 -12.95 -2.30 -15.52
CA THR A 471 -13.66 -2.95 -16.65
C THR A 471 -12.94 -2.73 -17.97
#